data_AF-A0A1Q3LWY9-F1
#
_entry.id   AF-A0A1Q3LWY9-F1
#
_cell.length_a   1.000
_cell.length_b   1.000
_cell.length_c   1.000
_cell.angle_alpha   90.00
_cell.angle_beta   90.00
_cell.angle_gamma   90.00
#
_symmetry.space_group_name_H-M   'P 1'
#
loop_
_entity.id
_entity.type
_entity.pdbx_description
1 polymer ?
#
loop_
_entity_poly.entity_id
_entity_poly.type
_entity_poly.pdbx_seq_one_letter_code
_entity_poly.pdbx_strand_id
1 'polypeptide(L)'
;MFNRFWENEIIRNMGWYTELTVGEYHWSWRKSLPVEIPLLFLGKHKVIAPDETITIESNKFIGYEATVNQVISNLNNLGLTLDFFISIYEGYRKGFMGWGLGFLTGRKETIEYFKKKGTNYKEKISEINKLIKRIENGSAKNDIESAIILLKDKVELKSSLLEDESLIPSLIYVRMDTDLNQPNIIEATNFGTFLSYAHENLPEIAWLFEIRIILETLSKKSKAKLDLKEWVIEMGEIDIMANSISSLGLKAKTYNRTFDTILGGKKTYITEYERVKISDLWKKLKAIDSIDPYKGTLLEDFIASLFHKSFGFDVLEKNLLVETQELDVVLKNTSKSDFIKSLNSPFVLVECKNWTTPVGVSEARVFESKYRDFGNKVKLGLFVAINGVTKNFKSHINNLMRDNINLIIIDDKHIEQYLYSEDLDLNKWLEDLISRQFIQKK
;
A
#
# COMPACT_ATOMS: atom_id res chain seq x y z
N MET A 1 5.36 -30.50 20.54
CA MET A 1 5.46 -30.42 22.01
C MET A 1 6.93 -30.31 22.37
N PHE A 2 7.47 -29.08 22.35
CA PHE A 2 8.81 -28.77 22.83
C PHE A 2 8.70 -27.56 23.76
N ASN A 3 8.63 -27.85 25.06
CA ASN A 3 9.10 -26.98 26.11
C ASN A 3 10.61 -26.83 25.92
N ARG A 4 11.11 -25.61 25.72
CA ARG A 4 12.44 -25.12 26.16
C ARG A 4 12.73 -23.75 25.56
N PHE A 5 12.51 -22.71 26.36
CA PHE A 5 13.49 -21.64 26.64
C PHE A 5 12.97 -20.66 27.73
N TRP A 6 12.11 -21.13 28.64
CA TRP A 6 11.65 -20.36 29.82
C TRP A 6 12.29 -20.83 31.15
N GLU A 7 13.47 -21.46 31.09
CA GLU A 7 14.29 -21.76 32.28
C GLU A 7 15.53 -20.84 32.32
N ASN A 8 15.30 -19.53 32.38
CA ASN A 8 16.29 -18.59 32.89
C ASN A 8 15.70 -17.86 34.11
N GLU A 9 15.37 -18.63 35.15
CA GLU A 9 15.24 -18.12 36.53
C GLU A 9 16.53 -17.45 37.04
N ILE A 10 17.65 -17.59 36.32
CA ILE A 10 18.96 -17.04 36.71
C ILE A 10 19.18 -15.61 36.18
N ILE A 11 18.44 -15.14 35.15
CA ILE A 11 18.58 -13.77 34.62
C ILE A 11 17.63 -12.77 35.32
N ARG A 12 16.65 -13.24 36.10
CA ARG A 12 15.71 -12.39 36.84
C ARG A 12 16.33 -11.57 37.99
N ASN A 13 17.62 -11.73 38.29
CA ASN A 13 18.18 -11.19 39.52
C ASN A 13 19.07 -9.94 39.42
N MET A 14 19.29 -9.29 38.25
CA MET A 14 20.17 -8.10 38.21
C MET A 14 19.79 -6.95 37.25
N GLY A 15 18.55 -6.89 36.76
CA GLY A 15 18.06 -5.71 36.04
C GLY A 15 16.55 -5.56 36.22
N TRP A 16 16.13 -4.38 36.66
CA TRP A 16 14.73 -3.96 36.59
C TRP A 16 14.46 -3.58 35.12
N TYR A 17 13.26 -3.86 34.64
CA TYR A 17 12.86 -3.52 33.27
C TYR A 17 11.46 -2.91 33.29
N THR A 18 11.24 -1.95 32.40
CA THR A 18 9.90 -1.57 31.96
C THR A 18 9.39 -2.65 31.04
N GLU A 19 8.21 -3.21 31.29
CA GLU A 19 7.70 -4.36 30.54
C GLU A 19 6.40 -4.02 29.80
N LEU A 20 6.30 -4.35 28.51
CA LEU A 20 5.03 -4.38 27.79
C LEU A 20 4.65 -5.84 27.55
N THR A 21 3.40 -6.20 27.81
CA THR A 21 2.84 -7.50 27.48
C THR A 21 1.56 -7.30 26.68
N VAL A 22 1.44 -7.89 25.51
CA VAL A 22 0.23 -7.81 24.68
C VAL A 22 -0.14 -9.23 24.24
N GLY A 23 -1.20 -9.79 24.84
CA GLY A 23 -1.54 -11.20 24.64
C GLY A 23 -0.43 -12.11 25.14
N GLU A 24 0.14 -12.93 24.24
CA GLU A 24 1.25 -13.83 24.53
C GLU A 24 2.63 -13.21 24.26
N TYR A 25 2.68 -12.00 23.71
CA TYR A 25 3.92 -11.31 23.38
C TYR A 25 4.38 -10.44 24.55
N HIS A 26 5.69 -10.35 24.75
CA HIS A 26 6.32 -9.70 25.89
C HIS A 26 7.58 -8.94 25.46
N TRP A 27 7.78 -7.75 26.04
CA TRP A 27 8.89 -6.82 25.77
C TRP A 27 9.38 -6.23 27.07
N SER A 28 10.68 -5.96 27.12
CA SER A 28 11.32 -5.35 28.27
C SER A 28 12.36 -4.32 27.81
N TRP A 29 12.44 -3.18 28.50
CA TRP A 29 13.43 -2.12 28.25
C TRP A 29 14.11 -1.72 29.55
N ARG A 30 15.44 -1.69 29.55
CA ARG A 30 16.25 -1.52 30.77
C ARG A 30 16.51 -0.05 31.18
N LYS A 31 15.80 0.93 30.58
CA LYS A 31 15.85 2.39 30.88
C LYS A 31 15.23 3.28 29.80
N SER A 32 15.16 2.80 28.57
CA SER A 32 14.73 3.61 27.41
C SER A 32 13.41 3.09 26.85
N LEU A 33 12.31 3.31 27.58
CA LEU A 33 10.98 3.05 27.04
C LEU A 33 10.76 3.93 25.79
N PRO A 34 10.50 3.36 24.60
CA PRO A 34 10.23 4.17 23.42
C PRO A 34 9.03 5.08 23.69
N VAL A 35 9.17 6.36 23.35
CA VAL A 35 8.25 7.43 23.78
C VAL A 35 6.84 7.25 23.21
N GLU A 36 6.69 6.39 22.21
CA GLU A 36 5.45 6.04 21.54
C GLU A 36 4.68 4.93 22.25
N ILE A 37 5.35 4.02 22.97
CA ILE A 37 4.71 2.88 23.65
C ILE A 37 3.61 3.34 24.62
N PRO A 38 3.80 4.41 25.41
CA PRO A 38 2.75 4.91 26.27
C PRO A 38 1.50 5.43 25.51
N LEU A 39 1.61 5.82 24.24
CA LEU A 39 0.46 6.30 23.43
C LEU A 39 -0.60 5.21 23.20
N LEU A 40 -0.21 3.93 23.26
CA LEU A 40 -1.12 2.78 23.24
C LEU A 40 -2.18 2.91 24.35
N PHE A 41 -1.78 3.53 25.46
CA PHE A 41 -2.57 3.75 26.66
C PHE A 41 -3.00 5.23 26.79
N LEU A 42 -3.31 5.90 25.68
CA LEU A 42 -3.94 7.22 25.75
C LEU A 42 -5.43 7.12 26.18
N GLY A 43 -5.88 8.01 27.07
CA GLY A 43 -7.30 8.40 27.16
C GLY A 43 -8.22 7.69 28.16
N LYS A 44 -8.04 6.40 28.52
CA LYS A 44 -8.84 5.72 29.58
C LYS A 44 -8.19 4.41 30.02
N HIS A 45 -7.49 4.38 31.15
CA HIS A 45 -6.82 3.18 31.65
C HIS A 45 -6.90 3.12 33.17
N LYS A 46 -6.93 1.91 33.72
CA LYS A 46 -6.78 1.71 35.15
C LYS A 46 -5.29 1.85 35.46
N VAL A 47 -4.89 3.00 36.01
CA VAL A 47 -3.60 3.11 36.71
C VAL A 47 -3.75 2.24 37.95
N ILE A 48 -2.98 1.15 38.01
CA ILE A 48 -2.93 0.31 39.22
C ILE A 48 -1.69 0.77 39.97
N ALA A 49 -1.81 1.82 40.76
CA ALA A 49 -0.80 2.17 41.76
C ALA A 49 -1.32 1.69 43.12
N PRO A 50 -0.56 0.88 43.89
CA PRO A 50 -0.95 0.58 45.26
C PRO A 50 -0.80 1.83 46.13
N ASP A 51 -1.75 2.08 47.04
CA ASP A 51 -1.69 3.12 48.10
C ASP A 51 -0.57 2.88 49.15
N GLU A 52 0.34 1.94 48.90
CA GLU A 52 1.37 1.46 49.83
C GLU A 52 2.76 1.70 49.26
N THR A 53 3.76 1.85 50.14
CA THR A 53 5.18 1.89 49.76
C THR A 53 5.55 0.72 48.85
N ILE A 54 5.81 1.02 47.58
CA ILE A 54 6.27 0.06 46.59
C ILE A 54 7.69 -0.31 46.93
N THR A 55 7.90 -1.53 47.42
CA THR A 55 9.24 -2.09 47.56
C THR A 55 9.65 -2.77 46.27
N ILE A 56 10.98 -2.81 46.10
CA ILE A 56 11.68 -3.53 45.04
C ILE A 56 11.24 -5.00 44.95
N GLU A 57 10.88 -5.62 46.08
CA GLU A 57 10.44 -7.02 46.17
C GLU A 57 8.95 -7.24 45.84
N SER A 58 8.18 -6.18 45.56
CA SER A 58 6.74 -6.31 45.35
C SER A 58 6.40 -6.94 43.98
N ASN A 59 5.63 -8.02 43.99
CA ASN A 59 5.05 -8.63 42.77
C ASN A 59 3.81 -7.87 42.25
N LYS A 60 3.53 -6.67 42.76
CA LYS A 60 2.36 -5.87 42.34
C LYS A 60 2.65 -5.23 40.98
N PHE A 61 1.71 -5.35 40.05
CA PHE A 61 1.76 -4.64 38.76
C PHE A 61 1.53 -3.16 38.97
N ILE A 62 2.39 -2.31 38.39
CA ILE A 62 2.27 -0.86 38.46
C ILE A 62 2.34 -0.28 37.06
N GLY A 63 1.23 0.23 36.54
CA GLY A 63 1.22 0.84 35.22
C GLY A 63 -0.16 0.79 34.56
N TYR A 64 -0.17 0.59 33.25
CA TYR A 64 -1.36 0.72 32.41
C TYR A 64 -1.86 -0.63 31.90
N GLU A 65 -3.17 -0.88 32.02
CA GLU A 65 -3.82 -2.04 31.45
C GLU A 65 -4.98 -1.62 30.52
N ALA A 66 -5.03 -2.24 29.34
CA ALA A 66 -6.09 -2.09 28.34
C ALA A 66 -6.41 -3.43 27.66
N THR A 67 -7.53 -3.49 26.95
CA THR A 67 -7.77 -4.55 25.96
C THR A 67 -7.18 -4.16 24.60
N VAL A 68 -6.82 -5.14 23.77
CA VAL A 68 -6.36 -4.93 22.39
C VAL A 68 -7.34 -4.03 21.62
N ASN A 69 -8.65 -4.22 21.79
CA ASN A 69 -9.65 -3.36 21.14
C ASN A 69 -9.57 -1.89 21.59
N GLN A 70 -9.30 -1.64 22.87
CA GLN A 70 -9.11 -0.28 23.38
C GLN A 70 -7.83 0.34 22.82
N VAL A 71 -6.73 -0.41 22.78
CA VAL A 71 -5.46 0.06 22.21
C VAL A 71 -5.61 0.41 20.73
N ILE A 72 -6.22 -0.48 19.92
CA ILE A 72 -6.50 -0.22 18.50
C ILE A 72 -7.38 1.02 18.34
N SER A 73 -8.42 1.18 19.17
CA SER A 73 -9.29 2.35 19.14
C SER A 73 -8.51 3.63 19.44
N ASN A 74 -7.62 3.61 20.43
CA ASN A 74 -6.76 4.74 20.77
C ASN A 74 -5.86 5.14 19.60
N LEU A 75 -5.16 4.17 18.99
CA LEU A 75 -4.34 4.40 17.80
C LEU A 75 -5.16 4.96 16.64
N ASN A 76 -6.34 4.41 16.37
CA ASN A 76 -7.23 4.92 15.32
C ASN A 76 -7.66 6.37 15.59
N ASN A 77 -7.96 6.72 16.84
CA ASN A 77 -8.31 8.09 17.23
C ASN A 77 -7.13 9.07 17.12
N LEU A 78 -5.91 8.54 17.08
CA LEU A 78 -4.68 9.28 16.78
C LEU A 78 -4.33 9.24 15.28
N GLY A 79 -5.19 8.73 14.41
CA GLY A 79 -4.90 8.61 12.97
C GLY A 79 -3.93 7.47 12.60
N LEU A 80 -3.39 6.75 13.59
CA LEU A 80 -2.47 5.61 13.46
C LEU A 80 -3.24 4.32 13.12
N THR A 81 -4.00 4.39 12.03
CA THR A 81 -4.81 3.27 11.49
C THR A 81 -3.93 2.27 10.74
N LEU A 82 -4.43 1.05 10.52
CA LEU A 82 -3.73 0.08 9.67
C LEU A 82 -3.53 0.64 8.24
N ASP A 83 -4.52 1.35 7.69
CA ASP A 83 -4.41 2.00 6.38
C ASP A 83 -3.31 3.07 6.34
N PHE A 84 -3.11 3.81 7.44
CA PHE A 84 -2.03 4.78 7.55
C PHE A 84 -0.67 4.07 7.44
N PHE A 85 -0.47 2.98 8.17
CA PHE A 85 0.75 2.19 8.09
C PHE A 85 0.93 1.57 6.69
N ILE A 86 -0.12 1.02 6.08
CA ILE A 86 -0.09 0.54 4.69
C ILE A 86 0.38 1.66 3.74
N SER A 87 -0.13 2.88 3.89
CA SER A 87 0.25 4.00 3.03
C SER A 87 1.72 4.42 3.19
N ILE A 88 2.26 4.35 4.42
CA ILE A 88 3.68 4.58 4.66
C ILE A 88 4.49 3.51 3.94
N TYR A 89 4.19 2.23 4.18
CA TYR A 89 4.95 1.14 3.57
C TYR A 89 4.86 1.16 2.04
N GLU A 90 3.72 1.52 1.45
CA GLU A 90 3.56 1.66 -0.01
C GLU A 90 4.60 2.62 -0.61
N GLY A 91 4.94 3.71 0.07
CA GLY A 91 5.98 4.64 -0.36
C GLY A 91 7.39 4.01 -0.41
N TYR A 92 7.66 3.03 0.44
CA TYR A 92 8.95 2.35 0.54
C TYR A 92 9.01 1.00 -0.20
N ARG A 93 7.86 0.38 -0.44
CA ARG A 93 7.72 -1.01 -0.89
C ARG A 93 8.62 -1.32 -2.08
N LYS A 94 8.62 -0.47 -3.11
CA LYS A 94 9.41 -0.70 -4.33
C LYS A 94 10.92 -0.85 -4.04
N GLY A 95 11.45 -0.14 -3.05
CA GLY A 95 12.85 -0.27 -2.61
C GLY A 95 13.14 -1.60 -1.92
N PHE A 96 12.16 -2.15 -1.20
CA PHE A 96 12.31 -3.40 -0.42
C PHE A 96 11.92 -4.66 -1.20
N MET A 97 11.10 -4.54 -2.24
CA MET A 97 10.76 -5.67 -3.13
C MET A 97 11.98 -6.32 -3.79
N GLY A 98 13.05 -5.54 -3.99
CA GLY A 98 14.27 -6.01 -4.64
C GLY A 98 14.91 -7.21 -3.92
N TRP A 99 14.76 -7.30 -2.60
CA TRP A 99 15.27 -8.43 -1.82
C TRP A 99 14.55 -9.74 -2.14
N GLY A 100 13.21 -9.77 -2.01
CA GLY A 100 12.42 -10.96 -2.32
C GLY A 100 12.52 -11.39 -3.79
N LEU A 101 12.49 -10.41 -4.71
CA LEU A 101 12.65 -10.67 -6.14
C LEU A 101 14.05 -11.17 -6.50
N GLY A 102 15.10 -10.57 -5.93
CA GLY A 102 16.48 -10.99 -6.14
C GLY A 102 16.71 -12.42 -5.68
N PHE A 103 16.17 -12.80 -4.52
CA PHE A 103 16.26 -14.17 -4.02
C PHE A 103 15.56 -15.18 -4.94
N LEU A 104 14.31 -14.91 -5.36
CA LEU A 104 13.57 -15.77 -6.27
C LEU A 104 14.28 -15.91 -7.63
N THR A 105 14.84 -14.81 -8.13
CA THR A 105 15.60 -14.79 -9.38
C THR A 105 16.87 -15.64 -9.27
N GLY A 106 17.66 -15.47 -8.21
CA GLY A 106 18.84 -16.29 -7.96
C GLY A 106 18.51 -17.78 -7.79
N ARG A 107 17.38 -18.12 -7.17
CA ARG A 107 16.93 -19.52 -7.07
C ARG A 107 16.51 -20.09 -8.43
N LYS A 108 15.82 -19.30 -9.25
CA LYS A 108 15.48 -19.67 -10.63
C LYS A 108 16.73 -19.96 -11.45
N GLU A 109 17.72 -19.06 -11.41
CA GLU A 109 19.01 -19.22 -12.09
C GLU A 109 19.75 -20.48 -11.61
N THR A 110 19.73 -20.74 -10.30
CA THR A 110 20.32 -21.94 -9.71
C THR A 110 19.67 -23.22 -10.24
N ILE A 111 18.34 -23.27 -10.29
CA ILE A 111 17.59 -24.42 -10.84
C ILE A 111 17.89 -24.59 -12.34
N GLU A 112 17.94 -23.50 -13.09
CA GLU A 112 18.28 -23.51 -14.52
C GLU A 112 19.72 -24.00 -14.77
N TYR A 113 20.66 -23.66 -13.88
CA TYR A 113 22.04 -24.14 -13.94
C TYR A 113 22.13 -25.66 -13.69
N PHE A 114 21.43 -26.18 -12.67
CA PHE A 114 21.44 -27.60 -12.32
C PHE A 114 20.56 -28.49 -13.22
N LYS A 115 19.85 -27.91 -14.19
CA LYS A 115 19.05 -28.56 -15.24
C LYS A 115 19.76 -29.72 -15.96
N LYS A 116 21.10 -29.71 -15.98
CA LYS A 116 21.95 -30.78 -16.54
C LYS A 116 21.92 -32.12 -15.78
N LYS A 117 21.27 -32.20 -14.60
CA LYS A 117 21.28 -33.41 -13.74
C LYS A 117 19.94 -34.18 -13.60
N GLY A 118 18.92 -33.91 -14.43
CA GLY A 118 17.86 -34.89 -14.69
C GLY A 118 16.68 -35.02 -13.71
N THR A 119 16.07 -33.93 -13.24
CA THR A 119 14.78 -33.96 -12.51
C THR A 119 13.82 -32.83 -12.93
N ASN A 120 12.55 -32.94 -12.55
CA ASN A 120 11.41 -32.07 -12.89
C ASN A 120 11.61 -30.56 -12.55
N TYR A 121 12.36 -29.83 -13.39
CA TYR A 121 12.73 -28.43 -13.18
C TYR A 121 11.71 -27.43 -13.78
N LYS A 122 10.94 -27.84 -14.80
CA LYS A 122 10.00 -26.95 -15.50
C LYS A 122 8.87 -26.49 -14.58
N GLU A 123 8.33 -27.40 -13.76
CA GLU A 123 7.26 -27.09 -12.80
C GLU A 123 7.75 -26.10 -11.73
N LYS A 124 8.93 -26.35 -11.14
CA LYS A 124 9.53 -25.45 -10.13
C LYS A 124 9.81 -24.05 -10.68
N ILE A 125 10.32 -23.92 -11.91
CA ILE A 125 10.52 -22.63 -12.56
C ILE A 125 9.17 -21.93 -12.80
N SER A 126 8.15 -22.68 -13.21
CA SER A 126 6.79 -22.14 -13.38
C SER A 126 6.22 -21.59 -12.07
N GLU A 127 6.39 -22.32 -10.96
CA GLU A 127 6.01 -21.86 -9.63
C GLU A 127 6.76 -20.60 -9.20
N ILE A 128 8.07 -20.55 -9.39
CA ILE A 128 8.87 -19.35 -9.07
C ILE A 128 8.41 -18.15 -9.90
N ASN A 129 8.17 -18.33 -11.21
CA ASN A 129 7.67 -17.25 -12.06
C ASN A 129 6.28 -16.76 -11.61
N LYS A 130 5.40 -17.66 -11.12
CA LYS A 130 4.12 -17.27 -10.53
C LYS A 130 4.32 -16.44 -9.26
N LEU A 131 5.25 -16.82 -8.40
CA LEU A 131 5.58 -16.06 -7.18
C LEU A 131 6.16 -14.68 -7.51
N ILE A 132 7.08 -14.59 -8.47
CA ILE A 132 7.63 -13.32 -8.96
C ILE A 132 6.50 -12.39 -9.42
N LYS A 133 5.64 -12.87 -10.34
CA LYS A 133 4.50 -12.09 -10.85
C LYS A 133 3.54 -11.68 -9.74
N ARG A 134 3.31 -12.56 -8.76
CA ARG A 134 2.45 -12.29 -7.61
C ARG A 134 3.01 -11.15 -6.75
N ILE A 135 4.33 -11.11 -6.52
CA ILE A 135 4.99 -10.03 -5.78
C ILE A 135 4.95 -8.72 -6.57
N GLU A 136 5.30 -8.78 -7.86
CA GLU A 136 5.30 -7.62 -8.77
C GLU A 136 3.93 -6.96 -8.87
N ASN A 137 2.87 -7.76 -8.98
CA ASN A 137 1.48 -7.29 -9.05
C ASN A 137 0.84 -7.04 -7.67
N GLY A 138 1.53 -7.40 -6.58
CA GLY A 138 1.05 -7.19 -5.22
C GLY A 138 1.09 -5.71 -4.82
N SER A 139 0.50 -5.40 -3.66
CA SER A 139 0.51 -4.08 -3.03
C SER A 139 1.10 -4.13 -1.62
N ALA A 140 1.42 -2.99 -1.01
CA ALA A 140 1.86 -2.93 0.39
C ALA A 140 0.86 -3.58 1.34
N LYS A 141 -0.44 -3.47 1.01
CA LYS A 141 -1.50 -4.14 1.75
C LYS A 141 -1.34 -5.66 1.71
N ASN A 142 -1.03 -6.24 0.56
CA ASN A 142 -0.83 -7.68 0.44
C ASN A 142 0.33 -8.17 1.30
N ASP A 143 1.43 -7.40 1.35
CA ASP A 143 2.62 -7.74 2.13
C ASP A 143 2.36 -7.65 3.64
N ILE A 144 1.65 -6.62 4.10
CA ILE A 144 1.26 -6.48 5.51
C ILE A 144 0.25 -7.55 5.92
N GLU A 145 -0.77 -7.81 5.11
CA GLU A 145 -1.75 -8.89 5.36
C GLU A 145 -1.06 -10.26 5.40
N SER A 146 -0.08 -10.47 4.52
CA SER A 146 0.76 -11.66 4.50
C SER A 146 1.52 -11.84 5.82
N ALA A 147 2.13 -10.78 6.33
CA ALA A 147 2.80 -10.79 7.64
C ALA A 147 1.82 -11.10 8.78
N ILE A 148 0.63 -10.48 8.79
CA ILE A 148 -0.40 -10.75 9.80
C ILE A 148 -0.84 -12.22 9.76
N ILE A 149 -1.01 -12.80 8.58
CA ILE A 149 -1.40 -14.21 8.42
C ILE A 149 -0.32 -15.12 9.01
N LEU A 150 0.96 -14.94 8.65
CA LEU A 150 2.05 -15.78 9.16
C LEU A 150 2.20 -15.69 10.67
N LEU A 151 2.04 -14.48 11.23
CA LEU A 151 2.08 -14.28 12.68
C LEU A 151 0.91 -14.97 13.39
N LYS A 152 -0.30 -14.95 12.80
CA LYS A 152 -1.47 -15.69 13.33
C LYS A 152 -1.27 -17.19 13.30
N ASP A 153 -0.63 -17.70 12.25
CA ASP A 153 -0.37 -19.12 12.06
C ASP A 153 0.77 -19.62 12.97
N LYS A 154 1.38 -18.74 13.76
CA LYS A 154 2.49 -19.04 14.69
C LYS A 154 3.64 -19.76 13.99
N VAL A 155 3.89 -19.40 12.72
CA VAL A 155 5.04 -19.92 11.98
C VAL A 155 6.29 -19.65 12.81
N GLU A 156 7.08 -20.69 13.07
CA GLU A 156 8.28 -20.58 13.89
C GLU A 156 9.34 -19.79 13.12
N LEU A 157 9.39 -18.49 13.37
CA LEU A 157 10.36 -17.58 12.79
C LEU A 157 11.64 -17.66 13.63
N LYS A 158 12.69 -18.28 13.09
CA LYS A 158 13.97 -18.42 13.78
C LYS A 158 14.73 -17.09 13.75
N SER A 159 14.87 -16.44 14.90
CA SER A 159 15.82 -15.34 15.10
C SER A 159 17.18 -15.92 15.52
N SER A 160 18.27 -15.42 14.94
CA SER A 160 19.65 -15.78 15.31
C SER A 160 20.39 -14.65 16.03
N LEU A 161 19.70 -13.62 16.51
CA LEU A 161 20.34 -12.44 17.08
C LEU A 161 20.06 -12.30 18.58
N LEU A 162 21.13 -11.96 19.29
CA LEU A 162 21.20 -11.58 20.69
C LEU A 162 20.45 -10.26 20.90
N GLU A 163 19.78 -10.15 22.06
CA GLU A 163 19.36 -8.94 22.81
C GLU A 163 19.26 -7.60 22.03
N ASP A 164 18.05 -7.02 22.00
CA ASP A 164 17.67 -5.64 21.59
C ASP A 164 17.19 -5.32 20.16
N GLU A 165 16.67 -6.28 19.35
CA GLU A 165 16.04 -5.92 18.05
C GLU A 165 14.63 -6.50 17.80
N SER A 166 13.74 -5.63 17.26
CA SER A 166 12.41 -5.82 16.62
C SER A 166 11.38 -6.79 17.24
N LEU A 167 10.15 -6.29 17.39
CA LEU A 167 8.87 -6.94 17.74
C LEU A 167 8.52 -8.28 17.08
N ILE A 168 8.80 -8.35 15.78
CA ILE A 168 8.43 -9.41 14.89
C ILE A 168 9.65 -10.29 14.76
N PRO A 169 9.55 -11.57 15.16
CA PRO A 169 10.67 -12.48 14.99
C PRO A 169 10.98 -12.53 13.49
N SER A 170 12.13 -11.96 13.15
CA SER A 170 12.84 -12.01 11.90
C SER A 170 12.07 -12.53 10.68
N LEU A 171 11.04 -11.81 10.22
CA LEU A 171 10.47 -12.04 8.89
C LEU A 171 11.55 -11.97 7.79
N ILE A 172 12.68 -11.31 8.09
CA ILE A 172 13.90 -11.27 7.28
C ILE A 172 14.70 -12.58 7.25
N TYR A 173 14.57 -13.45 8.27
CA TYR A 173 15.39 -14.67 8.42
C TYR A 173 14.59 -15.96 8.28
N VAL A 174 13.40 -15.91 7.67
CA VAL A 174 12.71 -17.16 7.35
C VAL A 174 13.58 -17.96 6.37
N ARG A 175 13.80 -19.24 6.69
CA ARG A 175 14.64 -20.13 5.89
C ARG A 175 13.97 -20.37 4.54
N MET A 176 14.32 -19.52 3.58
CA MET A 176 13.73 -19.58 2.24
C MET A 176 14.17 -20.84 1.46
N ASP A 177 15.12 -21.63 1.94
CA ASP A 177 15.41 -22.95 1.38
C ASP A 177 14.30 -23.96 1.68
N THR A 178 13.74 -23.95 2.90
CA THR A 178 12.71 -24.87 3.39
C THR A 178 11.28 -24.35 3.28
N ASP A 179 11.08 -23.04 3.35
CA ASP A 179 9.75 -22.48 3.62
C ASP A 179 9.10 -21.74 2.44
N LEU A 180 9.72 -21.71 1.25
CA LEU A 180 9.11 -21.07 0.06
C LEU A 180 7.74 -21.63 -0.35
N ASN A 181 7.44 -22.86 0.07
CA ASN A 181 6.13 -23.46 -0.18
C ASN A 181 5.05 -22.89 0.74
N GLN A 182 5.43 -22.16 1.79
CA GLN A 182 4.49 -21.45 2.65
C GLN A 182 3.93 -20.25 1.89
N PRO A 183 2.60 -20.17 1.68
CA PRO A 183 1.99 -18.98 1.11
C PRO A 183 2.36 -17.75 1.94
N ASN A 184 2.53 -16.60 1.27
CA ASN A 184 2.68 -15.29 1.91
C ASN A 184 4.07 -14.99 2.52
N ILE A 185 4.97 -15.98 2.57
CA ILE A 185 6.28 -15.84 3.22
C ILE A 185 7.15 -14.75 2.61
N ILE A 186 7.15 -14.61 1.27
CA ILE A 186 8.05 -13.69 0.58
C ILE A 186 7.55 -12.26 0.73
N GLU A 187 6.24 -12.05 0.59
CA GLU A 187 5.62 -10.75 0.81
C GLU A 187 5.80 -10.30 2.26
N ALA A 188 5.65 -11.21 3.22
CA ALA A 188 5.93 -10.91 4.63
C ALA A 188 7.42 -10.61 4.87
N THR A 189 8.35 -11.30 4.19
CA THR A 189 9.78 -10.98 4.29
C THR A 189 10.09 -9.59 3.73
N ASN A 190 9.52 -9.20 2.59
CA ASN A 190 9.69 -7.85 2.04
C ASN A 190 9.25 -6.77 3.05
N PHE A 191 8.15 -7.03 3.76
CA PHE A 191 7.68 -6.14 4.82
C PHE A 191 8.59 -6.18 6.06
N GLY A 192 9.09 -7.36 6.44
CA GLY A 192 10.06 -7.52 7.51
C GLY A 192 11.36 -6.74 7.28
N THR A 193 11.88 -6.73 6.04
CA THR A 193 13.07 -5.95 5.69
C THR A 193 12.82 -4.45 5.85
N PHE A 194 11.63 -3.97 5.49
CA PHE A 194 11.24 -2.59 5.76
C PHE A 194 11.18 -2.28 7.25
N LEU A 195 10.65 -3.18 8.09
CA LEU A 195 10.62 -2.95 9.53
C LEU A 195 12.01 -2.85 10.16
N SER A 196 12.95 -3.70 9.73
CA SER A 196 14.35 -3.58 10.15
C SER A 196 14.94 -2.23 9.75
N TYR A 197 14.72 -1.80 8.51
CA TYR A 197 15.10 -0.44 8.08
C TYR A 197 14.42 0.66 8.90
N ALA A 198 13.12 0.50 9.20
CA ALA A 198 12.34 1.49 9.93
C ALA A 198 12.83 1.63 11.37
N HIS A 199 13.27 0.56 12.04
CA HIS A 199 13.88 0.66 13.36
C HIS A 199 15.16 1.51 13.37
N GLU A 200 15.97 1.39 12.32
CA GLU A 200 17.20 2.17 12.19
C GLU A 200 16.96 3.62 11.75
N ASN A 201 16.00 3.84 10.84
CA ASN A 201 15.87 5.11 10.11
C ASN A 201 14.60 5.90 10.43
N LEU A 202 13.59 5.25 11.01
CA LEU A 202 12.27 5.80 11.35
C LEU A 202 11.84 5.34 12.77
N PRO A 203 12.71 5.44 13.79
CA PRO A 203 12.48 4.84 15.11
C PRO A 203 11.19 5.34 15.77
N GLU A 204 10.74 6.56 15.44
CA GLU A 204 9.53 7.20 15.98
C GLU A 204 8.23 6.55 15.50
N ILE A 205 8.27 5.71 14.46
CA ILE A 205 7.09 5.01 13.96
C ILE A 205 7.25 3.50 13.91
N ALA A 206 8.49 2.97 13.93
CA ALA A 206 8.76 1.55 13.81
C ALA A 206 8.06 0.72 14.88
N TRP A 207 8.19 1.12 16.16
CA TRP A 207 7.52 0.45 17.29
C TRP A 207 5.99 0.47 17.17
N LEU A 208 5.42 1.60 16.72
CA LEU A 208 3.97 1.71 16.50
C LEU A 208 3.50 0.82 15.36
N PHE A 209 4.28 0.75 14.28
CA PHE A 209 4.04 -0.12 13.13
C PHE A 209 3.92 -1.57 13.61
N GLU A 210 4.92 -1.99 14.37
CA GLU A 210 5.10 -3.37 14.76
C GLU A 210 4.07 -3.85 15.77
N ILE A 211 3.84 -3.04 16.80
CA ILE A 211 2.77 -3.29 17.77
C ILE A 211 1.42 -3.27 17.07
N ARG A 212 1.20 -2.36 16.12
CA ARG A 212 -0.06 -2.36 15.37
C ARG A 212 -0.28 -3.68 14.65
N ILE A 213 0.73 -4.22 13.96
CA ILE A 213 0.63 -5.52 13.29
C ILE A 213 0.28 -6.63 14.29
N ILE A 214 0.95 -6.68 15.44
CA ILE A 214 0.67 -7.69 16.49
C ILE A 214 -0.74 -7.53 17.06
N LEU A 215 -1.24 -6.31 17.25
CA LEU A 215 -2.61 -6.10 17.70
C LEU A 215 -3.63 -6.67 16.70
N GLU A 216 -3.33 -6.67 15.39
CA GLU A 216 -4.17 -7.27 14.34
C GLU A 216 -4.12 -8.82 14.32
N THR A 217 -3.12 -9.44 14.98
CA THR A 217 -3.01 -10.90 15.12
C THR A 217 -3.83 -11.44 16.30
N LEU A 218 -4.11 -10.59 17.28
CA LEU A 218 -4.68 -10.99 18.57
C LEU A 218 -6.20 -10.82 18.65
N SER A 219 -6.80 -11.55 19.59
CA SER A 219 -8.20 -11.34 19.96
C SER A 219 -8.40 -9.94 20.53
N LYS A 220 -9.50 -9.28 20.13
CA LYS A 220 -9.93 -7.98 20.64
C LYS A 220 -10.06 -7.92 22.18
N LYS A 221 -10.27 -9.07 22.82
CA LYS A 221 -10.40 -9.21 24.29
C LYS A 221 -9.06 -9.44 25.00
N SER A 222 -8.00 -9.76 24.27
CA SER A 222 -6.66 -9.94 24.84
C SER A 222 -6.21 -8.68 25.58
N LYS A 223 -5.39 -8.85 26.60
CA LYS A 223 -4.90 -7.75 27.44
C LYS A 223 -3.58 -7.21 26.90
N ALA A 224 -3.43 -5.89 26.99
CA ALA A 224 -2.20 -5.15 26.83
C ALA A 224 -1.87 -4.54 28.20
N LYS A 225 -0.65 -4.75 28.69
CA LYS A 225 -0.16 -4.30 30.00
C LYS A 225 1.20 -3.65 29.84
N LEU A 226 1.35 -2.43 30.31
CA LEU A 226 2.64 -1.73 30.41
C LEU A 226 2.97 -1.60 31.89
N ASP A 227 3.93 -2.40 32.37
CA ASP A 227 4.47 -2.36 33.73
C ASP A 227 5.63 -1.38 33.79
N LEU A 228 5.48 -0.39 34.66
CA LEU A 228 6.34 0.78 34.85
C LEU A 228 6.97 0.78 36.24
N LYS A 229 6.96 -0.35 36.94
CA LYS A 229 7.46 -0.47 38.31
C LYS A 229 8.84 0.13 38.51
N GLU A 230 9.78 -0.14 37.60
CA GLU A 230 11.14 0.43 37.64
C GLU A 230 11.10 1.97 37.64
N TRP A 231 10.36 2.57 36.70
CA TRP A 231 10.24 4.02 36.59
C TRP A 231 9.62 4.66 37.83
N VAL A 232 8.61 4.02 38.42
CA VAL A 232 7.96 4.54 39.63
C VAL A 232 8.91 4.47 40.84
N ILE A 233 9.71 3.41 40.95
CA ILE A 233 10.72 3.27 42.01
C ILE A 233 11.85 4.30 41.84
N GLU A 234 12.31 4.54 40.61
CA GLU A 234 13.44 5.44 40.35
C GLU A 234 13.06 6.94 40.36
N MET A 235 11.89 7.30 39.82
CA MET A 235 11.50 8.72 39.60
C MET A 235 10.35 9.21 40.50
N GLY A 236 9.73 8.33 41.28
CA GLY A 236 8.87 8.72 42.41
C GLY A 236 7.40 9.07 42.11
N GLU A 237 7.01 9.39 40.87
CA GLU A 237 5.60 9.79 40.58
C GLU A 237 5.07 9.31 39.22
N ILE A 238 4.07 8.43 39.25
CA ILE A 238 3.37 7.92 38.05
C ILE A 238 2.57 9.02 37.32
N ASP A 239 2.18 10.07 38.04
CA ASP A 239 1.41 11.20 37.52
C ASP A 239 2.21 12.02 36.50
N ILE A 240 3.54 12.12 36.66
CA ILE A 240 4.42 12.78 35.69
C ILE A 240 4.37 12.06 34.34
N MET A 241 4.34 10.73 34.37
CA MET A 241 4.17 9.91 33.18
C MET A 241 2.79 10.08 32.56
N ALA A 242 1.71 10.01 33.35
CA ALA A 242 0.35 10.24 32.85
C ALA A 242 0.20 11.61 32.16
N ASN A 243 0.81 12.65 32.74
CA ASN A 243 0.87 13.99 32.15
C ASN A 243 1.71 14.02 30.86
N SER A 244 2.83 13.31 30.83
CA SER A 244 3.68 13.19 29.63
C SER A 244 2.97 12.46 28.49
N ILE A 245 2.26 11.37 28.77
CA ILE A 245 1.43 10.64 27.79
C ILE A 245 0.33 11.54 27.25
N SER A 246 -0.35 12.27 28.13
CA SER A 246 -1.41 13.20 27.75
C SER A 246 -0.86 14.33 26.87
N SER A 247 0.31 14.86 27.21
CA SER A 247 1.02 15.89 26.43
C SER A 247 1.44 15.36 25.06
N LEU A 248 2.01 14.15 24.97
CA LEU A 248 2.38 13.51 23.71
C LEU A 248 1.15 13.23 22.84
N GLY A 249 0.08 12.69 23.44
CA GLY A 249 -1.19 12.49 22.74
C GLY A 249 -1.80 13.80 22.23
N LEU A 250 -1.66 14.89 22.99
CA LEU A 250 -2.08 16.22 22.55
C LEU A 250 -1.21 16.73 21.41
N LYS A 251 0.12 16.56 21.48
CA LYS A 251 1.04 16.91 20.37
C LYS A 251 0.70 16.13 19.11
N ALA A 252 0.50 14.82 19.18
CA ALA A 252 0.11 13.98 18.04
C ALA A 252 -1.22 14.43 17.42
N LYS A 253 -2.25 14.70 18.25
CA LYS A 253 -3.52 15.26 17.77
C LYS A 253 -3.35 16.64 17.15
N THR A 254 -2.48 17.47 17.74
CA THR A 254 -2.21 18.82 17.23
C THR A 254 -1.50 18.74 15.89
N TYR A 255 -0.48 17.89 15.73
CA TYR A 255 0.18 17.67 14.45
C TYR A 255 -0.79 17.15 13.41
N ASN A 256 -1.59 16.12 13.72
CA ASN A 256 -2.59 15.63 12.77
C ASN A 256 -3.57 16.72 12.38
N ARG A 257 -4.10 17.49 13.34
CA ARG A 257 -4.99 18.63 13.04
C ARG A 257 -4.29 19.72 12.23
N THR A 258 -3.03 20.02 12.53
CA THR A 258 -2.25 21.03 11.81
C THR A 258 -1.96 20.56 10.39
N PHE A 259 -1.54 19.32 10.18
CA PHE A 259 -1.38 18.73 8.85
C PHE A 259 -2.72 18.66 8.12
N ASP A 260 -3.79 18.22 8.77
CA ASP A 260 -5.14 18.25 8.20
C ASP A 260 -5.56 19.69 7.86
N THR A 261 -5.22 20.69 8.67
CA THR A 261 -5.61 22.09 8.41
C THR A 261 -4.78 22.70 7.28
N ILE A 262 -3.46 22.52 7.30
CA ILE A 262 -2.53 23.02 6.27
C ILE A 262 -2.80 22.33 4.93
N LEU A 263 -3.02 21.02 4.95
CA LEU A 263 -3.21 20.22 3.75
C LEU A 263 -4.68 20.13 3.33
N GLY A 264 -5.64 20.75 4.02
CA GLY A 264 -7.06 20.69 3.67
C GLY A 264 -7.76 19.34 3.96
N GLY A 265 -7.16 18.52 4.82
CA GLY A 265 -7.68 17.27 5.37
C GLY A 265 -7.24 16.02 4.61
N LYS A 266 -7.50 14.85 5.20
CA LYS A 266 -7.17 13.52 4.63
C LYS A 266 -7.52 13.37 3.14
N LYS A 267 -8.66 13.90 2.68
CA LYS A 267 -9.07 13.82 1.26
C LYS A 267 -8.07 14.55 0.36
N THR A 268 -7.66 15.74 0.76
CA THR A 268 -6.74 16.58 -0.01
C THR A 268 -5.33 15.99 0.01
N TYR A 269 -4.85 15.45 1.14
CA TYR A 269 -3.59 14.68 1.17
C TYR A 269 -3.59 13.51 0.18
N ILE A 270 -4.64 12.68 0.18
CA ILE A 270 -4.74 11.55 -0.76
C ILE A 270 -4.74 12.06 -2.20
N THR A 271 -5.48 13.14 -2.48
CA THR A 271 -5.56 13.74 -3.81
C THR A 271 -4.21 14.26 -4.27
N GLU A 272 -3.46 14.97 -3.42
CA GLU A 272 -2.14 15.49 -3.75
C GLU A 272 -1.08 14.39 -3.87
N TYR A 273 -1.15 13.35 -3.04
CA TYR A 273 -0.29 12.17 -3.17
C TYR A 273 -0.50 11.48 -4.53
N GLU A 274 -1.75 11.24 -4.93
CA GLU A 274 -2.08 10.68 -6.24
C GLU A 274 -1.65 11.62 -7.37
N ARG A 275 -1.85 12.93 -7.22
CA ARG A 275 -1.39 13.94 -8.17
C ARG A 275 0.11 13.83 -8.40
N VAL A 276 0.91 13.78 -7.34
CA VAL A 276 2.38 13.64 -7.44
C VAL A 276 2.75 12.34 -8.15
N LYS A 277 2.14 11.22 -7.75
CA LYS A 277 2.39 9.90 -8.36
C LYS A 277 2.11 9.88 -9.86
N ILE A 278 0.93 10.34 -10.27
CA ILE A 278 0.53 10.37 -11.69
C ILE A 278 1.36 11.41 -12.45
N SER A 279 1.66 12.57 -11.84
CA SER A 279 2.52 13.60 -12.45
C SER A 279 3.93 13.10 -12.71
N ASP A 280 4.49 12.26 -11.84
CA ASP A 280 5.82 11.68 -12.04
C ASP A 280 5.84 10.63 -13.15
N LEU A 281 4.76 9.85 -13.32
CA LEU A 281 4.59 8.99 -14.50
C LEU A 281 4.50 9.83 -15.78
N TRP A 282 3.75 10.93 -15.74
CA TRP A 282 3.63 11.86 -16.87
C TRP A 282 4.98 12.48 -17.26
N LYS A 283 5.77 12.96 -16.28
CA LYS A 283 7.11 13.50 -16.53
C LYS A 283 8.03 12.47 -17.20
N LYS A 284 8.01 11.22 -16.71
CA LYS A 284 8.79 10.12 -17.31
C LYS A 284 8.37 9.86 -18.75
N LEU A 285 7.07 9.85 -19.02
CA LEU A 285 6.54 9.68 -20.37
C LEU A 285 6.96 10.81 -21.31
N LYS A 286 6.99 12.06 -20.83
CA LYS A 286 7.42 13.23 -21.64
C LYS A 286 8.94 13.27 -21.86
N ALA A 287 9.72 12.70 -20.95
CA ALA A 287 11.18 12.66 -21.03
C ALA A 287 11.73 11.54 -21.91
N ILE A 288 10.90 10.57 -22.30
CA ILE A 288 11.36 9.44 -23.11
C ILE A 288 11.69 9.85 -24.54
N ASP A 289 12.73 9.26 -25.10
CA ASP A 289 13.10 9.51 -26.49
C ASP A 289 12.02 8.98 -27.45
N SER A 290 11.83 9.71 -28.54
CA SER A 290 10.90 9.39 -29.62
C SER A 290 11.13 8.03 -30.28
N ILE A 291 12.36 7.52 -30.23
CA ILE A 291 12.78 6.26 -30.84
C ILE A 291 12.64 5.08 -29.85
N ASP A 292 12.37 5.34 -28.58
CA ASP A 292 12.28 4.29 -27.57
C ASP A 292 11.10 3.34 -27.86
N PRO A 293 11.35 2.03 -28.01
CA PRO A 293 10.33 1.06 -28.36
C PRO A 293 9.25 0.89 -27.27
N TYR A 294 9.54 1.26 -26.01
CA TYR A 294 8.62 1.14 -24.87
C TYR A 294 7.69 2.34 -24.71
N LYS A 295 7.83 3.37 -25.55
CA LYS A 295 7.06 4.62 -25.46
C LYS A 295 5.54 4.41 -25.57
N GLY A 296 5.09 3.42 -26.33
CA GLY A 296 3.68 3.02 -26.43
C GLY A 296 3.18 2.38 -25.13
N THR A 297 3.88 1.35 -24.66
CA THR A 297 3.57 0.65 -23.41
C THR A 297 3.53 1.58 -22.19
N LEU A 298 4.44 2.56 -22.13
CA LEU A 298 4.43 3.54 -21.05
C LEU A 298 3.22 4.47 -21.07
N LEU A 299 2.68 4.79 -22.26
CA LEU A 299 1.44 5.54 -22.37
C LEU A 299 0.26 4.70 -21.88
N GLU A 300 0.22 3.42 -22.22
CA GLU A 300 -0.81 2.49 -21.74
C GLU A 300 -0.75 2.33 -20.22
N ASP A 301 0.44 2.18 -19.64
CA ASP A 301 0.66 2.13 -18.19
C ASP A 301 0.20 3.41 -17.51
N PHE A 302 0.54 4.56 -18.09
CA PHE A 302 0.09 5.85 -17.59
C PHE A 302 -1.43 5.96 -17.60
N ILE A 303 -2.09 5.61 -18.70
CA ILE A 303 -3.55 5.68 -18.84
C ILE A 303 -4.23 4.69 -17.90
N ALA A 304 -3.72 3.47 -17.76
CA ALA A 304 -4.24 2.51 -16.77
C ALA A 304 -4.13 3.06 -15.34
N SER A 305 -3.03 3.73 -15.00
CA SER A 305 -2.86 4.39 -13.70
C SER A 305 -3.79 5.59 -13.52
N LEU A 306 -4.04 6.35 -14.59
CA LEU A 306 -4.93 7.51 -14.60
C LEU A 306 -6.39 7.12 -14.32
N PHE A 307 -6.83 6.02 -14.94
CA PHE A 307 -8.20 5.49 -14.85
C PHE A 307 -8.34 4.42 -13.76
N HIS A 308 -7.56 4.49 -12.69
CA HIS A 308 -7.60 3.53 -11.59
C HIS A 308 -8.91 3.59 -10.78
N LYS A 309 -9.20 2.49 -10.06
CA LYS A 309 -10.44 2.23 -9.29
C LYS A 309 -10.89 3.36 -8.35
N SER A 310 -9.96 4.13 -7.81
CA SER A 310 -10.23 5.31 -6.99
C SER A 310 -11.11 6.35 -7.69
N PHE A 311 -11.15 6.32 -9.02
CA PHE A 311 -11.86 7.27 -9.86
C PHE A 311 -13.13 6.72 -10.54
N GLY A 312 -13.51 5.47 -10.24
CA GLY A 312 -14.73 4.86 -10.77
C GLY A 312 -14.55 4.04 -12.06
N PHE A 313 -13.33 3.61 -12.36
CA PHE A 313 -13.05 2.68 -13.44
C PHE A 313 -12.13 1.57 -12.95
N ASP A 314 -12.45 0.31 -13.24
CA ASP A 314 -11.51 -0.80 -12.99
C ASP A 314 -10.79 -1.14 -14.30
N VAL A 315 -9.46 -1.16 -14.29
CA VAL A 315 -8.68 -1.69 -15.42
C VAL A 315 -8.88 -3.20 -15.45
N LEU A 316 -9.53 -3.72 -16.49
CA LEU A 316 -9.76 -5.16 -16.63
C LEU A 316 -8.57 -5.86 -17.25
N GLU A 317 -8.09 -5.31 -18.36
CA GLU A 317 -7.01 -5.87 -19.15
C GLU A 317 -6.22 -4.75 -19.83
N LYS A 318 -4.93 -5.03 -20.07
CA LYS A 318 -4.03 -4.24 -20.91
C LYS A 318 -3.47 -5.14 -22.01
N ASN A 319 -3.32 -4.63 -23.23
CA ASN A 319 -2.82 -5.39 -24.38
C ASN A 319 -3.61 -6.68 -24.60
N LEU A 320 -4.94 -6.57 -24.55
CA LEU A 320 -5.84 -7.69 -24.73
C LEU A 320 -5.83 -8.09 -26.22
N LEU A 321 -5.29 -9.26 -26.49
CA LEU A 321 -5.40 -9.92 -27.78
C LEU A 321 -6.75 -10.63 -27.86
N VAL A 322 -7.67 -10.11 -28.66
CA VAL A 322 -8.86 -10.85 -29.10
C VAL A 322 -8.56 -11.58 -30.41
N GLU A 323 -9.43 -12.52 -30.81
CA GLU A 323 -9.22 -13.37 -32.00
C GLU A 323 -8.88 -12.59 -33.28
N THR A 324 -9.28 -11.33 -33.37
CA THR A 324 -9.13 -10.51 -34.58
C THR A 324 -8.19 -9.31 -34.41
N GLN A 325 -7.97 -8.79 -33.20
CA GLN A 325 -7.37 -7.46 -32.98
C GLN A 325 -6.72 -7.33 -31.59
N GLU A 326 -5.80 -6.37 -31.43
CA GLU A 326 -5.20 -5.97 -30.16
C GLU A 326 -5.92 -4.75 -29.58
N LEU A 327 -6.14 -4.73 -28.26
CA LEU A 327 -6.72 -3.60 -27.52
C LEU A 327 -5.77 -3.12 -26.43
N ASP A 328 -5.45 -1.84 -26.47
CA ASP A 328 -4.44 -1.24 -25.59
C ASP A 328 -4.89 -1.27 -24.11
N VAL A 329 -6.07 -0.72 -23.79
CA VAL A 329 -6.65 -0.77 -22.44
C VAL A 329 -8.18 -0.96 -22.48
N VAL A 330 -8.69 -1.87 -21.64
CA VAL A 330 -10.13 -2.07 -21.44
C VAL A 330 -10.50 -1.76 -19.99
N LEU A 331 -11.41 -0.81 -19.82
CA LEU A 331 -11.90 -0.38 -18.51
C LEU A 331 -13.31 -0.91 -18.26
N LYS A 332 -13.59 -1.32 -17.04
CA LYS A 332 -14.94 -1.51 -16.51
C LYS A 332 -15.42 -0.22 -15.88
N ASN A 333 -16.59 0.25 -16.28
CA ASN A 333 -17.21 1.41 -15.65
C ASN A 333 -17.82 1.00 -14.30
N THR A 334 -17.23 1.49 -13.21
CA THR A 334 -17.73 1.33 -11.84
C THR A 334 -18.09 2.68 -11.21
N SER A 335 -18.23 3.71 -12.06
CA SER A 335 -18.41 5.09 -11.61
C SER A 335 -19.72 5.26 -10.88
N LYS A 336 -19.69 6.10 -9.85
CA LYS A 336 -20.88 6.51 -9.11
C LYS A 336 -21.53 7.76 -9.71
N SER A 337 -20.86 8.48 -10.61
CA SER A 337 -21.39 9.67 -11.28
C SER A 337 -22.61 9.32 -12.10
N ASP A 338 -23.70 10.06 -11.89
CA ASP A 338 -24.96 9.86 -12.63
C ASP A 338 -24.79 10.16 -14.12
N PHE A 339 -23.97 11.16 -14.47
CA PHE A 339 -23.64 11.48 -15.86
C PHE A 339 -22.93 10.30 -16.53
N ILE A 340 -21.86 9.79 -15.92
CA ILE A 340 -21.07 8.68 -16.50
C ILE A 340 -21.89 7.38 -16.58
N LYS A 341 -22.77 7.12 -15.60
CA LYS A 341 -23.73 5.99 -15.67
C LYS A 341 -24.73 6.15 -16.80
N SER A 342 -25.21 7.37 -17.07
CA SER A 342 -26.21 7.62 -18.11
C SER A 342 -25.75 7.25 -19.53
N LEU A 343 -24.43 7.16 -19.73
CA LEU A 343 -23.82 6.70 -20.99
C LEU A 343 -24.11 5.21 -21.27
N ASN A 344 -24.59 4.44 -20.29
CA ASN A 344 -24.89 3.01 -20.40
C ASN A 344 -23.76 2.18 -21.02
N SER A 345 -22.51 2.56 -20.68
CA SER A 345 -21.29 1.90 -21.16
C SER A 345 -20.68 1.08 -20.01
N PRO A 346 -20.98 -0.23 -19.88
CA PRO A 346 -20.39 -1.06 -18.83
C PRO A 346 -18.88 -1.25 -19.02
N PHE A 347 -18.40 -1.20 -20.27
CA PHE A 347 -16.98 -1.18 -20.60
C PHE A 347 -16.63 0.08 -21.41
N VAL A 348 -15.38 0.54 -21.28
CA VAL A 348 -14.82 1.64 -22.05
C VAL A 348 -13.55 1.12 -22.74
N LEU A 349 -13.48 1.30 -24.05
CA LEU A 349 -12.29 0.97 -24.82
C LEU A 349 -11.37 2.18 -24.89
N VAL A 350 -10.07 1.96 -24.71
CA VAL A 350 -9.07 3.00 -24.84
C VAL A 350 -7.99 2.57 -25.83
N GLU A 351 -7.71 3.43 -26.80
CA GLU A 351 -6.60 3.29 -27.75
C GLU A 351 -5.58 4.39 -27.46
N CYS A 352 -4.30 4.04 -27.43
CA CYS A 352 -3.17 4.89 -27.07
C CYS A 352 -2.20 5.03 -28.25
N LYS A 353 -1.91 6.27 -28.66
CA LYS A 353 -0.90 6.58 -29.69
C LYS A 353 0.06 7.66 -29.17
N ASN A 354 1.32 7.25 -28.97
CA ASN A 354 2.40 8.15 -28.55
C ASN A 354 3.35 8.50 -29.70
N TRP A 355 2.81 8.91 -30.84
CA TRP A 355 3.59 9.25 -32.04
C TRP A 355 4.17 10.66 -31.96
N THR A 356 5.23 10.95 -32.70
CA THR A 356 5.83 12.30 -32.80
C THR A 356 5.00 13.26 -33.65
N THR A 357 4.13 12.74 -34.51
CA THR A 357 3.26 13.51 -35.39
C THR A 357 1.78 13.25 -35.07
N PRO A 358 0.87 14.18 -35.44
CA PRO A 358 -0.56 13.99 -35.22
C PRO A 358 -1.11 12.75 -35.94
N VAL A 359 -2.04 12.05 -35.28
CA VAL A 359 -2.58 10.79 -35.79
C VAL A 359 -3.57 11.01 -36.95
N GLY A 360 -3.42 10.20 -38.00
CA GLY A 360 -4.21 10.25 -39.23
C GLY A 360 -5.54 9.50 -39.15
N VAL A 361 -6.46 9.82 -40.07
CA VAL A 361 -7.84 9.27 -40.11
C VAL A 361 -7.92 7.74 -40.25
N SER A 362 -6.86 7.07 -40.74
CA SER A 362 -6.79 5.62 -40.80
C SER A 362 -7.00 4.99 -39.43
N GLU A 363 -6.33 5.52 -38.41
CA GLU A 363 -6.43 5.02 -37.03
C GLU A 363 -7.82 5.26 -36.43
N ALA A 364 -8.48 6.38 -36.79
CA ALA A 364 -9.86 6.63 -36.37
C ALA A 364 -10.81 5.53 -36.86
N ARG A 365 -10.62 5.07 -38.10
CA ARG A 365 -11.44 4.00 -38.71
C ARG A 365 -11.15 2.64 -38.09
N VAL A 366 -9.88 2.36 -37.79
CA VAL A 366 -9.49 1.14 -37.06
C VAL A 366 -10.15 1.12 -35.69
N PHE A 367 -10.06 2.23 -34.94
CA PHE A 367 -10.68 2.32 -33.62
C PHE A 367 -12.21 2.26 -33.67
N GLU A 368 -12.83 2.86 -34.69
CA GLU A 368 -14.27 2.70 -34.93
C GLU A 368 -14.65 1.23 -35.17
N SER A 369 -13.87 0.49 -35.97
CA SER A 369 -14.10 -0.94 -36.20
C SER A 369 -14.04 -1.71 -34.88
N LYS A 370 -12.99 -1.49 -34.09
CA LYS A 370 -12.84 -2.06 -32.73
C LYS A 370 -14.08 -1.77 -31.87
N TYR A 371 -14.53 -0.51 -31.85
CA TYR A 371 -15.70 -0.10 -31.08
C TYR A 371 -16.97 -0.84 -31.52
N ARG A 372 -17.20 -0.96 -32.83
CA ARG A 372 -18.39 -1.62 -33.38
C ARG A 372 -18.40 -3.12 -33.12
N ASP A 373 -17.25 -3.77 -33.16
CA ASP A 373 -17.11 -5.21 -32.92
C ASP A 373 -17.53 -5.61 -31.49
N PHE A 374 -17.40 -4.69 -30.52
CA PHE A 374 -17.86 -4.89 -29.13
C PHE A 374 -19.37 -4.68 -28.92
N GLY A 375 -20.07 -4.18 -29.94
CA GLY A 375 -21.53 -4.07 -29.98
C GLY A 375 -22.11 -3.24 -28.82
N ASN A 376 -23.15 -3.75 -28.17
CA ASN A 376 -23.89 -2.99 -27.16
C ASN A 376 -23.19 -2.87 -25.80
N LYS A 377 -22.06 -3.53 -25.60
CA LYS A 377 -21.31 -3.53 -24.34
C LYS A 377 -20.41 -2.31 -24.17
N VAL A 378 -20.08 -1.63 -25.28
CA VAL A 378 -19.24 -0.43 -25.30
C VAL A 378 -20.06 0.70 -25.93
N LYS A 379 -20.30 1.76 -25.16
CA LYS A 379 -20.98 2.98 -25.59
C LYS A 379 -20.11 4.23 -25.48
N LEU A 380 -18.94 4.12 -24.85
CA LEU A 380 -17.89 5.13 -24.74
C LEU A 380 -16.55 4.53 -25.17
N GLY A 381 -15.83 5.23 -26.05
CA GLY A 381 -14.44 4.94 -26.40
C GLY A 381 -13.56 6.18 -26.23
N LEU A 382 -12.33 5.98 -25.79
CA LEU A 382 -11.34 7.03 -25.60
C LEU A 382 -10.17 6.81 -26.55
N PHE A 383 -9.81 7.82 -27.33
CA PHE A 383 -8.64 7.80 -28.20
C PHE A 383 -7.61 8.78 -27.67
N VAL A 384 -6.53 8.26 -27.10
CA VAL A 384 -5.45 9.03 -26.48
C VAL A 384 -4.33 9.22 -27.49
N ALA A 385 -4.09 10.46 -27.91
CA ALA A 385 -3.04 10.82 -28.86
C ALA A 385 -2.21 11.98 -28.31
N ILE A 386 -0.99 11.72 -27.84
CA ILE A 386 -0.17 12.71 -27.12
C ILE A 386 0.13 13.95 -27.96
N ASN A 387 0.47 13.78 -29.23
CA ASN A 387 0.70 14.89 -30.17
C ASN A 387 -0.56 15.24 -30.99
N GLY A 388 -1.73 14.89 -30.48
CA GLY A 388 -3.03 15.19 -31.07
C GLY A 388 -3.36 14.40 -32.33
N VAL A 389 -4.38 14.88 -33.03
CA VAL A 389 -4.92 14.23 -34.24
C VAL A 389 -5.06 15.21 -35.40
N THR A 390 -5.08 14.68 -36.61
CA THR A 390 -5.33 15.49 -37.82
C THR A 390 -6.77 16.02 -37.88
N LYS A 391 -7.01 17.08 -38.67
CA LYS A 391 -8.36 17.63 -38.91
C LYS A 391 -9.33 16.58 -39.47
N ASN A 392 -8.84 15.71 -40.36
CA ASN A 392 -9.65 14.65 -40.97
C ASN A 392 -10.05 13.58 -39.95
N PHE A 393 -9.16 13.23 -39.02
CA PHE A 393 -9.48 12.37 -37.89
C PHE A 393 -10.61 12.97 -37.06
N LYS A 394 -10.47 14.23 -36.63
CA LYS A 394 -11.48 14.90 -35.81
C LYS A 394 -12.83 15.01 -36.53
N SER A 395 -12.82 15.32 -37.83
CA SER A 395 -14.02 15.34 -38.67
C SER A 395 -14.72 13.98 -38.72
N HIS A 396 -13.96 12.90 -38.87
CA HIS A 396 -14.47 11.53 -38.85
C HIS A 396 -15.17 11.20 -37.53
N ILE A 397 -14.50 11.41 -36.40
CA ILE A 397 -15.08 11.19 -35.06
C ILE A 397 -16.33 12.03 -34.83
N ASN A 398 -16.32 13.29 -35.26
CA ASN A 398 -17.49 14.17 -35.13
C ASN A 398 -18.69 13.68 -35.94
N ASN A 399 -18.47 13.03 -37.08
CA ASN A 399 -19.55 12.42 -37.86
C ASN A 399 -20.12 11.19 -37.14
N LEU A 400 -19.27 10.36 -36.52
CA LEU A 400 -19.71 9.18 -35.76
C LEU A 400 -20.62 9.53 -34.57
N MET A 401 -20.41 10.69 -33.95
CA MET A 401 -21.32 11.16 -32.88
C MET A 401 -22.77 11.32 -33.37
N ARG A 402 -22.99 11.62 -34.66
CA ARG A 402 -24.34 11.69 -35.24
C ARG A 402 -25.01 10.31 -35.29
N ASP A 403 -24.20 9.26 -35.35
CA ASP A 403 -24.63 7.86 -35.33
C ASP A 403 -24.67 7.28 -33.90
N ASN A 404 -24.69 8.15 -32.89
CA ASN A 404 -24.72 7.79 -31.46
C ASN A 404 -23.50 6.97 -31.00
N ILE A 405 -22.34 7.21 -31.63
CA ILE A 405 -21.06 6.60 -31.27
C ILE A 405 -20.22 7.65 -30.54
N ASN A 406 -20.03 7.45 -29.23
CA ASN A 406 -19.30 8.38 -28.39
C ASN A 406 -17.81 7.99 -28.33
N LEU A 407 -17.02 8.58 -29.23
CA LEU A 407 -15.56 8.48 -29.21
C LEU A 407 -14.97 9.82 -28.81
N ILE A 408 -14.22 9.85 -27.72
CA ILE A 408 -13.63 11.06 -27.14
C ILE A 408 -12.14 11.07 -27.45
N ILE A 409 -11.63 12.23 -27.87
CA ILE A 409 -10.21 12.43 -28.17
C ILE A 409 -9.55 13.08 -26.97
N ILE A 410 -8.46 12.49 -26.49
CA ILE A 410 -7.65 12.99 -25.37
C ILE A 410 -6.23 13.24 -25.89
N ASP A 411 -5.69 14.43 -25.64
CA ASP A 411 -4.31 14.79 -25.98
C ASP A 411 -3.55 15.25 -24.73
N ASP A 412 -2.29 15.64 -24.91
CA ASP A 412 -1.42 16.07 -23.80
C ASP A 412 -2.00 17.27 -23.03
N LYS A 413 -2.62 18.23 -23.70
CA LYS A 413 -3.25 19.39 -23.07
C LYS A 413 -4.42 18.99 -22.18
N HIS A 414 -5.24 18.03 -22.61
CA HIS A 414 -6.33 17.54 -21.78
C HIS A 414 -5.81 16.83 -20.53
N ILE A 415 -4.74 16.04 -20.67
CA ILE A 415 -4.08 15.36 -19.54
C ILE A 415 -3.48 16.37 -18.58
N GLU A 416 -2.73 17.37 -19.07
CA GLU A 416 -2.16 18.43 -18.25
C GLU A 416 -3.27 19.23 -17.53
N GLN A 417 -4.37 19.56 -18.23
CA GLN A 417 -5.52 20.22 -17.61
C GLN A 417 -6.07 19.41 -16.43
N TYR A 418 -6.14 18.08 -16.54
CA TYR A 418 -6.55 17.21 -15.44
C TYR A 418 -5.52 17.22 -14.30
N LEU A 419 -4.24 17.01 -14.60
CA LEU A 419 -3.17 16.92 -13.60
C LEU A 419 -3.00 18.22 -12.80
N TYR A 420 -3.30 19.36 -13.40
CA TYR A 420 -3.26 20.67 -12.75
C TYR A 420 -4.63 21.16 -12.27
N SER A 421 -5.69 20.34 -12.37
CA SER A 421 -7.01 20.68 -11.83
C SER A 421 -7.01 20.66 -10.30
N GLU A 422 -7.76 21.53 -9.67
CA GLU A 422 -7.75 21.68 -8.21
C GLU A 422 -8.24 20.42 -7.48
N ASP A 423 -9.24 19.74 -8.03
CA ASP A 423 -9.95 18.62 -7.39
C ASP A 423 -9.51 17.22 -7.86
N LEU A 424 -8.75 17.12 -8.97
CA LEU A 424 -8.35 15.85 -9.61
C LEU A 424 -9.56 14.91 -9.81
N ASP A 425 -10.73 15.48 -10.13
CA ASP A 425 -11.96 14.70 -10.28
C ASP A 425 -12.09 14.18 -11.72
N LEU A 426 -11.76 12.90 -11.90
CA LEU A 426 -11.80 12.24 -13.21
C LEU A 426 -13.20 12.23 -13.83
N ASN A 427 -14.26 12.07 -13.02
CA ASN A 427 -15.62 11.97 -13.55
C ASN A 427 -16.06 13.32 -14.10
N LYS A 428 -15.78 14.39 -13.35
CA LYS A 428 -16.04 15.77 -13.79
C LYS A 428 -15.18 16.13 -15.00
N TRP A 429 -13.92 15.73 -15.04
CA TRP A 429 -13.06 15.95 -16.20
C TRP A 429 -13.57 15.24 -17.46
N LEU A 430 -13.97 13.97 -17.35
CA LEU A 430 -14.57 13.23 -18.48
C LEU A 430 -15.90 13.85 -18.92
N GLU A 431 -16.74 14.24 -17.97
CA GLU A 431 -18.00 14.95 -18.25
C GLU A 431 -17.74 16.25 -19.01
N ASP A 432 -16.75 17.04 -18.61
CA ASP A 432 -16.33 18.25 -19.30
C ASP A 432 -15.83 17.96 -20.72
N LEU A 433 -15.00 16.94 -20.90
CA LEU A 433 -14.50 16.54 -22.23
C LEU A 433 -15.64 16.14 -23.17
N ILE A 434 -16.53 15.28 -22.68
CA ILE A 434 -17.70 14.80 -23.41
C ILE A 434 -18.60 15.98 -23.76
N SER A 435 -18.91 16.84 -22.79
CA SER A 435 -19.77 18.01 -22.98
C SER A 435 -19.20 19.01 -23.97
N ARG A 436 -17.90 19.30 -23.92
CA ARG A 436 -17.23 20.20 -24.88
C ARG A 436 -17.33 19.67 -26.31
N GLN A 437 -17.23 18.37 -26.49
CA GLN A 437 -17.36 17.74 -27.81
C GLN A 437 -18.78 17.87 -28.37
N PHE A 438 -19.81 17.86 -27.50
CA PHE A 438 -21.20 18.14 -27.90
C PHE A 438 -21.47 19.63 -28.18
N ILE A 439 -20.82 20.54 -27.45
CA ILE A 439 -21.02 22.00 -27.56
C ILE A 439 -20.31 22.62 -28.76
N GLN A 440 -19.24 22.01 -29.31
CA GLN A 440 -18.58 22.47 -30.55
C GLN A 440 -19.47 22.43 -31.81
N LYS A 441 -20.77 22.16 -31.67
CA LYS A 441 -21.81 22.51 -32.63
C LYS A 441 -22.07 24.03 -32.63
N LYS A 442 -21.23 24.81 -33.31
CA LYS A 442 -21.65 26.03 -34.00
C LYS A 442 -20.65 26.40 -35.08
#